data_AF-A0A947B9G4-F1
#
_entry.id   AF-A0A947B9G4-F1
#
_cell.length_a   1.000
_cell.length_b   1.000
_cell.length_c   1.000
_cell.angle_alpha   90.00
_cell.angle_beta   90.00
_cell.angle_gamma   90.00
#
_symmetry.space_group_name_H-M   'P 1'
#
loop_
_entity.id
_entity.type
_entity.pdbx_description
1 polymer ?
#
loop_
_entity_poly.entity_id
_entity_poly.type
_entity_poly.pdbx_seq_one_letter_code
_entity_poly.pdbx_strand_id
1 'polypeptide(L)'
;LETITKGDSTIAITGNVLRDYLTDLFPILELATSAKMLSIVKLMNGGGLFETGAGGSAPKHVQQLVEENHLRWDSLGEFCALGESLKFLGEAKDNARATILGEAVEAATQGILDNDRSPGRKVGQPDNRDSHFWFALYWAEALAAQDRDADLARHFAPIAKALRDASDTITGDFAAVQGSAVDLGGYYHTDPKKTASVMRPSAALNGIIG
;
A
#
# COMPACT_ATOMS: atom_id res chain seq x y z
N LEU A 1 -10.04 -28.66 3.41
CA LEU A 1 -8.71 -28.90 4.03
C LEU A 1 -7.90 -29.92 3.26
N GLU A 2 -8.49 -31.06 2.85
CA GLU A 2 -7.77 -32.04 2.00
C GLU A 2 -7.21 -31.44 0.69
N THR A 3 -7.93 -30.52 0.05
CA THR A 3 -7.52 -29.85 -1.19
C THR A 3 -6.29 -28.96 -0.98
N ILE A 4 -6.35 -28.05 0.00
CA ILE A 4 -5.24 -27.11 0.28
C ILE A 4 -3.97 -27.83 0.74
N THR A 5 -4.08 -28.96 1.46
CA THR A 5 -2.90 -29.75 1.85
C THR A 5 -2.22 -30.47 0.69
N LYS A 6 -2.89 -30.56 -0.47
CA LYS A 6 -2.31 -31.08 -1.72
C LYS A 6 -1.69 -29.97 -2.57
N GLY A 7 -1.84 -28.71 -2.18
CA GLY A 7 -1.43 -27.54 -2.96
C GLY A 7 -2.47 -27.07 -3.99
N ASP A 8 -3.70 -27.61 -3.93
CA ASP A 8 -4.78 -27.27 -4.85
C ASP A 8 -5.68 -26.15 -4.28
N SER A 9 -6.30 -25.35 -5.15
CA SER A 9 -7.19 -24.24 -4.76
C SER A 9 -8.68 -24.63 -4.71
N THR A 10 -9.48 -23.94 -3.90
CA THR A 10 -10.95 -24.10 -3.87
C THR A 10 -11.63 -22.77 -3.57
N ILE A 11 -12.72 -22.46 -4.28
CA ILE A 11 -13.54 -21.27 -4.02
C ILE A 11 -14.63 -21.63 -2.99
N ALA A 12 -14.69 -20.88 -1.90
CA ALA A 12 -15.76 -20.99 -0.90
C ALA A 12 -16.88 -19.99 -1.22
N ILE A 13 -18.11 -20.49 -1.43
CA ILE A 13 -19.32 -19.66 -1.59
C ILE A 13 -20.14 -19.79 -0.32
N THR A 14 -20.25 -18.71 0.46
CA THR A 14 -20.80 -18.77 1.82
C THR A 14 -21.74 -17.61 2.15
N GLY A 15 -22.50 -17.75 3.25
CA GLY A 15 -23.26 -16.65 3.86
C GLY A 15 -22.37 -15.67 4.64
N ASN A 16 -22.97 -14.62 5.20
CA ASN A 16 -22.27 -13.45 5.76
C ASN A 16 -21.29 -13.79 6.91
N VAL A 17 -21.71 -14.60 7.88
CA VAL A 17 -20.84 -14.95 9.03
C VAL A 17 -19.65 -15.80 8.59
N LEU A 18 -19.88 -16.78 7.72
CA LEU A 18 -18.79 -17.61 7.20
C LEU A 18 -17.85 -16.85 6.28
N ARG A 19 -18.32 -15.84 5.54
CA ARG A 19 -17.46 -14.94 4.78
C ARG A 19 -16.43 -14.32 5.72
N ASP A 20 -16.88 -13.74 6.82
CA ASP A 20 -16.02 -13.09 7.82
C ASP A 20 -14.98 -14.08 8.39
N TYR A 21 -15.42 -15.27 8.81
CA TYR A 21 -14.54 -16.25 9.44
C TYR A 21 -13.51 -16.83 8.45
N LEU A 22 -13.92 -17.15 7.22
CA LEU A 22 -13.04 -17.78 6.25
C LEU A 22 -12.03 -16.80 5.65
N THR A 23 -12.41 -15.53 5.49
CA THR A 23 -11.51 -14.47 4.98
C THR A 23 -10.50 -13.99 6.02
N ASP A 24 -10.68 -14.32 7.30
CA ASP A 24 -9.61 -14.18 8.29
C ASP A 24 -8.77 -15.46 8.40
N LEU A 25 -9.42 -16.62 8.54
CA LEU A 25 -8.76 -17.91 8.81
C LEU A 25 -7.75 -18.30 7.73
N PHE A 26 -8.15 -18.37 6.46
CA PHE A 26 -7.27 -18.88 5.41
C PHE A 26 -6.13 -17.91 5.08
N PRO A 27 -6.37 -16.60 4.92
CA PRO A 27 -5.29 -15.64 4.72
C PRO A 27 -4.28 -15.61 5.87
N ILE A 28 -4.70 -15.76 7.13
CA ILE A 28 -3.76 -15.90 8.24
C ILE A 28 -2.90 -17.17 8.09
N LEU A 29 -3.48 -18.29 7.68
CA LEU A 29 -2.72 -19.54 7.50
C LEU A 29 -1.77 -19.49 6.29
N GLU A 30 -2.16 -18.82 5.20
CA GLU A 30 -1.42 -18.76 3.95
C GLU A 30 -0.37 -17.63 3.93
N LEU A 31 -0.70 -16.47 4.50
CA LEU A 31 0.06 -15.22 4.39
C LEU A 31 0.50 -14.64 5.74
N ALA A 32 0.21 -15.32 6.86
CA ALA A 32 0.43 -14.85 8.23
C ALA A 32 -0.34 -13.56 8.61
N THR A 33 -1.24 -13.07 7.75
CA THR A 33 -2.08 -11.89 7.97
C THR A 33 -3.25 -11.87 6.98
N SER A 34 -4.41 -11.37 7.41
CA SER A 34 -5.58 -11.11 6.55
C SER A 34 -5.57 -9.72 5.90
N ALA A 35 -4.55 -8.90 6.17
CA ALA A 35 -4.39 -7.57 5.56
C ALA A 35 -3.87 -7.61 4.12
N LYS A 36 -3.31 -8.74 3.66
CA LYS A 36 -2.72 -8.91 2.32
C LYS A 36 -3.69 -9.56 1.34
N MET A 37 -4.93 -9.07 1.30
CA MET A 37 -6.01 -9.66 0.51
C MET A 37 -6.70 -8.60 -0.35
N LEU A 38 -7.17 -9.02 -1.52
CA LEU A 38 -8.14 -8.25 -2.30
C LEU A 38 -9.56 -8.50 -1.75
N SER A 39 -10.26 -7.42 -1.40
CA SER A 39 -11.67 -7.46 -1.01
C SER A 39 -12.48 -6.53 -1.92
N ILE A 40 -13.14 -7.12 -2.92
CA ILE A 40 -13.86 -6.41 -3.97
C ILE A 40 -15.36 -6.62 -3.79
N VAL A 41 -16.10 -5.54 -3.67
CA VAL A 41 -17.56 -5.52 -3.57
C VAL A 41 -18.14 -4.87 -4.82
N LYS A 42 -18.73 -5.69 -5.69
CA LYS A 42 -19.54 -5.20 -6.80
C LYS A 42 -20.87 -4.68 -6.27
N LEU A 43 -21.08 -3.37 -6.30
CA LEU A 43 -22.30 -2.75 -5.83
C LEU A 43 -23.45 -3.07 -6.79
N MET A 44 -24.64 -3.32 -6.24
CA MET A 44 -25.81 -3.73 -7.05
C MET A 44 -26.19 -2.71 -8.12
N ASN A 45 -25.91 -1.43 -7.88
CA ASN A 45 -26.18 -0.33 -8.82
C ASN A 45 -25.04 -0.11 -9.84
N GLY A 46 -24.16 -1.09 -10.04
CA GLY A 46 -23.08 -1.03 -11.03
C GLY A 46 -21.82 -0.28 -10.60
N GLY A 47 -21.70 0.12 -9.33
CA GLY A 47 -20.47 0.69 -8.77
C GLY A 47 -19.51 -0.38 -8.22
N GLY A 48 -18.30 0.03 -7.87
CA GLY A 48 -17.30 -0.80 -7.20
C GLY A 48 -16.92 -0.22 -5.84
N LEU A 49 -16.79 -1.08 -4.84
CA LEU A 49 -16.20 -0.78 -3.54
C LEU A 49 -15.02 -1.72 -3.32
N PHE A 50 -13.88 -1.18 -2.92
CA PHE A 50 -12.61 -1.91 -2.78
C PHE A 50 -12.12 -1.71 -1.35
N GLU A 51 -12.26 -2.73 -0.51
CA GLU A 51 -11.76 -2.71 0.85
C GLU A 51 -10.26 -3.05 0.83
N THR A 52 -9.48 -2.36 1.67
CA THR A 52 -8.02 -2.44 1.69
C THR A 52 -7.49 -3.61 2.52
N GLY A 53 -8.36 -4.53 2.94
CA GLY A 53 -8.08 -5.70 3.75
C GLY A 53 -9.29 -6.11 4.58
N ALA A 54 -9.20 -7.27 5.25
CA ALA A 54 -10.28 -7.79 6.12
C ALA A 54 -10.04 -7.53 7.63
N GLY A 55 -8.92 -6.86 7.97
CA GLY A 55 -8.51 -6.61 9.35
C GLY A 55 -9.09 -5.34 9.99
N GLY A 56 -8.82 -5.15 11.28
CA GLY A 56 -9.16 -3.92 12.02
C GLY A 56 -8.09 -2.82 11.93
N SER A 57 -8.30 -1.70 12.63
CA SER A 57 -7.43 -0.51 12.60
C SER A 57 -6.14 -0.59 13.42
N ALA A 58 -5.79 -1.78 13.94
CA ALA A 58 -4.53 -2.07 14.64
C ALA A 58 -4.06 -1.01 15.68
N PRO A 59 -4.78 -0.81 16.80
CA PRO A 59 -4.43 0.23 17.80
C PRO A 59 -3.01 0.10 18.41
N LYS A 60 -2.44 -1.11 18.43
CA LYS A 60 -1.06 -1.35 18.88
C LYS A 60 0.01 -0.81 17.91
N HIS A 61 -0.35 -0.48 16.68
CA HIS A 61 0.55 0.19 15.73
C HIS A 61 0.67 1.67 16.09
N VAL A 62 -0.44 2.31 16.47
CA VAL A 62 -0.47 3.71 16.93
C VAL A 62 0.37 3.89 18.19
N GLN A 63 0.30 2.96 19.14
CA GLN A 63 1.14 2.99 20.34
C GLN A 63 2.64 3.02 19.99
N GLN A 64 3.10 2.13 19.11
CA GLN A 64 4.51 2.12 18.68
C GLN A 64 4.88 3.38 17.90
N LEU A 65 3.98 3.90 17.06
CA LEU A 65 4.22 5.17 16.37
C LEU A 65 4.42 6.30 17.38
N VAL A 66 3.57 6.43 18.40
CA VAL A 66 3.66 7.52 19.39
C VAL A 66 4.91 7.37 20.27
N GLU A 67 5.25 6.15 20.69
CA GLU A 67 6.36 5.90 21.61
C GLU A 67 7.73 5.91 20.94
N GLU A 68 7.82 5.38 19.71
CA GLU A 68 9.08 5.07 19.03
C GLU A 68 9.17 5.63 17.60
N ASN A 69 8.17 6.38 17.13
CA ASN A 69 8.06 6.87 15.76
C ASN A 69 8.32 5.80 14.69
N HIS A 70 7.77 4.60 14.90
CA HIS A 70 7.85 3.49 13.96
C HIS A 70 6.45 2.93 13.69
N LEU A 71 6.01 2.99 12.43
CA LEU A 71 4.70 2.48 12.01
C LEU A 71 4.85 1.18 11.23
N ARG A 72 4.60 0.05 11.90
CA ARG A 72 4.64 -1.30 11.28
C ARG A 72 3.36 -1.71 10.54
N TRP A 73 2.55 -0.74 10.12
CA TRP A 73 1.33 -1.01 9.34
C TRP A 73 1.71 -1.35 7.89
N ASP A 74 1.21 -2.48 7.38
CA ASP A 74 1.47 -2.92 6.02
C ASP A 74 0.34 -2.45 5.08
N SER A 75 0.65 -1.49 4.20
CA SER A 75 -0.29 -0.90 3.26
C SER A 75 -0.47 -1.71 1.96
N LEU A 76 0.05 -2.95 1.88
CA LEU A 76 -0.08 -3.78 0.66
C LEU A 76 -1.53 -3.91 0.17
N GLY A 77 -2.49 -4.09 1.08
CA GLY A 77 -3.91 -4.16 0.73
C GLY A 77 -4.48 -2.85 0.18
N GLU A 78 -3.95 -1.70 0.58
CA GLU A 78 -4.28 -0.39 0.01
C GLU A 78 -3.78 -0.28 -1.43
N PHE A 79 -2.55 -0.76 -1.70
CA PHE A 79 -1.99 -0.78 -3.06
C PHE A 79 -2.79 -1.70 -3.99
N CYS A 80 -3.12 -2.92 -3.53
CA CYS A 80 -3.96 -3.86 -4.27
C CYS A 80 -5.35 -3.27 -4.58
N ALA A 81 -6.00 -2.67 -3.58
CA ALA A 81 -7.31 -2.05 -3.77
C ALA A 81 -7.27 -0.85 -4.74
N LEU A 82 -6.19 -0.06 -4.72
CA LEU A 82 -5.98 1.05 -5.65
C LEU A 82 -5.85 0.55 -7.10
N GLY A 83 -5.06 -0.49 -7.34
CA GLY A 83 -4.89 -1.10 -8.66
C GLY A 83 -6.21 -1.57 -9.26
N GLU A 84 -7.01 -2.31 -8.47
CA GLU A 84 -8.34 -2.77 -8.88
C GLU A 84 -9.32 -1.61 -9.11
N SER A 85 -9.30 -0.60 -8.24
CA SER A 85 -10.15 0.59 -8.39
C SER A 85 -9.88 1.34 -9.70
N LEU A 86 -8.60 1.52 -10.06
CA LEU A 86 -8.19 2.18 -11.31
C LEU A 86 -8.53 1.35 -12.55
N LYS A 87 -8.33 0.03 -12.52
CA LYS A 87 -8.75 -0.86 -13.62
C LYS A 87 -10.26 -0.85 -13.80
N PHE A 88 -11.03 -0.93 -12.70
CA PHE A 88 -12.48 -0.82 -12.73
C PHE A 88 -12.95 0.51 -13.34
N LEU A 89 -12.31 1.62 -12.97
CA LEU A 89 -12.59 2.93 -13.59
C LEU A 89 -12.28 2.91 -15.10
N GLY A 90 -11.16 2.31 -15.49
CA GLY A 90 -10.75 2.14 -16.88
C GLY A 90 -11.81 1.41 -17.71
N GLU A 91 -12.30 0.27 -17.22
CA GLU A 91 -13.36 -0.50 -17.87
C GLU A 91 -14.71 0.25 -17.88
N ALA A 92 -15.13 0.79 -16.72
CA ALA A 92 -16.44 1.40 -16.56
C ALA A 92 -16.61 2.71 -17.33
N LYS A 93 -15.51 3.39 -17.68
CA LYS A 93 -15.50 4.69 -18.36
C LYS A 93 -14.75 4.70 -19.68
N ASP A 94 -14.30 3.55 -20.16
CA ASP A 94 -13.43 3.45 -21.35
C ASP A 94 -12.22 4.39 -21.24
N ASN A 95 -11.59 4.40 -20.06
CA ASN A 95 -10.46 5.27 -19.73
C ASN A 95 -9.15 4.49 -19.77
N ALA A 96 -8.51 4.47 -20.94
CA ALA A 96 -7.24 3.76 -21.15
C ALA A 96 -6.13 4.20 -20.18
N ARG A 97 -6.07 5.49 -19.78
CA ARG A 97 -5.07 5.97 -18.82
C ARG A 97 -5.31 5.40 -17.42
N ALA A 98 -6.56 5.26 -17.00
CA ALA A 98 -6.88 4.63 -15.72
C ALA A 98 -6.46 3.15 -15.71
N THR A 99 -6.68 2.43 -16.82
CA THR A 99 -6.18 1.05 -16.98
C THR A 99 -4.66 0.99 -16.87
N ILE A 100 -3.92 1.86 -17.58
CA ILE A 100 -2.45 1.91 -17.51
C ILE A 100 -1.97 2.23 -16.08
N LEU A 101 -2.62 3.17 -15.39
CA LEU A 101 -2.29 3.50 -14.00
C LEU A 101 -2.50 2.27 -13.09
N GLY A 102 -3.60 1.54 -13.25
CA GLY A 102 -3.90 0.34 -12.48
C GLY A 102 -2.91 -0.81 -12.71
N GLU A 103 -2.56 -1.10 -13.97
CA GLU A 103 -1.53 -2.10 -14.31
C GLU A 103 -0.15 -1.71 -13.74
N ALA A 104 0.18 -0.43 -13.76
CA ALA A 104 1.42 0.06 -13.17
C ALA A 104 1.41 -0.04 -11.63
N VAL A 105 0.25 0.07 -10.97
CA VAL A 105 0.12 -0.22 -9.52
C VAL A 105 0.40 -1.69 -9.23
N GLU A 106 -0.07 -2.62 -10.07
CA GLU A 106 0.23 -4.05 -9.92
C GLU A 106 1.73 -4.31 -10.04
N ALA A 107 2.38 -3.73 -11.05
CA ALA A 107 3.83 -3.83 -11.22
C ALA A 107 4.58 -3.25 -10.00
N ALA A 108 4.14 -2.12 -9.46
CA ALA A 108 4.72 -1.53 -8.25
C ALA A 108 4.53 -2.42 -7.01
N THR A 109 3.35 -3.01 -6.86
CA THR A 109 3.00 -3.91 -5.76
C THR A 109 3.85 -5.19 -5.82
N GLN A 110 4.04 -5.76 -7.01
CA GLN A 110 4.97 -6.86 -7.23
C GLN A 110 6.40 -6.47 -6.88
N GLY A 111 6.84 -5.26 -7.26
CA GLY A 111 8.15 -4.71 -6.90
C GLY A 111 8.37 -4.63 -5.39
N ILE A 112 7.33 -4.29 -4.60
CA ILE A 112 7.40 -4.31 -3.12
C ILE A 112 7.68 -5.73 -2.61
N LEU A 113 7.00 -6.73 -3.17
CA LEU A 113 7.12 -8.13 -2.74
C LEU A 113 8.48 -8.73 -3.16
N ASP A 114 8.87 -8.54 -4.42
CA ASP A 114 10.12 -9.09 -4.98
C ASP A 114 11.38 -8.56 -4.28
N ASN A 115 11.31 -7.32 -3.78
CA ASN A 115 12.44 -6.64 -3.15
C ASN A 115 12.31 -6.54 -1.62
N ASP A 116 11.36 -7.27 -1.01
CA ASP A 116 11.10 -7.29 0.44
C ASP A 116 11.01 -5.87 1.05
N ARG A 117 10.24 -4.99 0.39
CA ARG A 117 10.02 -3.59 0.81
C ARG A 117 8.79 -3.41 1.69
N SER A 118 8.31 -4.48 2.31
CA SER A 118 7.29 -4.42 3.37
C SER A 118 7.90 -3.85 4.67
N PRO A 119 7.08 -3.23 5.53
CA PRO A 119 7.56 -2.67 6.79
C PRO A 119 8.11 -3.75 7.73
N GLY A 120 9.24 -3.45 8.35
CA GLY A 120 9.74 -4.15 9.52
C GLY A 120 8.83 -3.96 10.73
N ARG A 121 9.10 -4.72 11.79
CA ARG A 121 8.29 -4.69 13.03
C ARG A 121 8.97 -3.96 14.18
N LYS A 122 10.27 -3.70 14.05
CA LYS A 122 11.12 -3.16 15.11
C LYS A 122 11.66 -1.80 14.69
N VAL A 123 11.75 -0.88 15.66
CA VAL A 123 12.38 0.42 15.45
C VAL A 123 13.80 0.26 14.90
N GLY A 124 14.18 1.15 13.97
CA GLY A 124 15.43 1.08 13.21
C GLY A 124 15.36 0.20 11.96
N GLN A 125 14.26 -0.53 11.74
CA GLN A 125 13.95 -1.16 10.44
C GLN A 125 13.12 -0.21 9.56
N PRO A 126 13.10 -0.39 8.23
CA PRO A 126 12.18 0.32 7.34
C PRO A 126 10.73 0.17 7.83
N ASP A 127 9.94 1.23 7.77
CA ASP A 127 8.55 1.21 8.24
C ASP A 127 7.54 1.52 7.13
N ASN A 128 6.29 1.79 7.48
CA ASN A 128 5.23 2.11 6.52
C ASN A 128 5.60 3.26 5.56
N ARG A 129 6.37 4.26 6.01
CA ARG A 129 6.74 5.40 5.16
C ARG A 129 7.75 4.98 4.08
N ASP A 130 8.68 4.08 4.44
CA ASP A 130 9.60 3.47 3.48
C ASP A 130 8.85 2.69 2.40
N SER A 131 7.88 1.86 2.78
CA SER A 131 7.12 1.06 1.80
C SER A 131 6.32 1.93 0.83
N HIS A 132 5.75 3.04 1.31
CA HIS A 132 5.09 4.04 0.45
C HIS A 132 6.05 4.73 -0.52
N PHE A 133 7.27 5.06 -0.09
CA PHE A 133 8.29 5.59 -0.99
C PHE A 133 8.68 4.59 -2.08
N TRP A 134 8.99 3.35 -1.70
CA TRP A 134 9.35 2.31 -2.68
C TRP A 134 8.20 2.04 -3.66
N PHE A 135 6.96 2.03 -3.17
CA PHE A 135 5.78 1.89 -4.01
C PHE A 135 5.68 3.04 -5.02
N ALA A 136 5.83 4.29 -4.57
CA ALA A 136 5.80 5.45 -5.46
C ALA A 136 6.90 5.41 -6.53
N LEU A 137 8.12 4.99 -6.15
CA LEU A 137 9.23 4.82 -7.08
C LEU A 137 8.94 3.75 -8.13
N TYR A 138 8.54 2.55 -7.71
CA TYR A 138 8.24 1.45 -8.64
C TYR A 138 7.06 1.78 -9.55
N TRP A 139 6.06 2.51 -9.03
CA TRP A 139 4.91 2.94 -9.82
C TRP A 139 5.32 3.96 -10.88
N ALA A 140 6.12 4.97 -10.52
CA ALA A 140 6.65 5.94 -11.45
C ALA A 140 7.53 5.28 -12.53
N GLU A 141 8.34 4.28 -12.18
CA GLU A 141 9.16 3.52 -13.13
C GLU A 141 8.32 2.70 -14.10
N ALA A 142 7.30 1.99 -13.61
CA ALA A 142 6.37 1.25 -14.46
C ALA A 142 5.63 2.19 -15.44
N LEU A 143 5.20 3.36 -14.97
CA LEU A 143 4.55 4.39 -15.80
C LEU A 143 5.49 5.01 -16.83
N ALA A 144 6.78 5.17 -16.50
CA ALA A 144 7.79 5.66 -17.41
C ALA A 144 8.21 4.62 -18.46
N ALA A 145 8.11 3.32 -18.14
CA ALA A 145 8.59 2.22 -18.98
C ALA A 145 7.52 1.67 -19.95
N GLN A 146 6.23 1.86 -19.69
CA GLN A 146 5.16 1.41 -20.57
C GLN A 146 5.16 2.14 -21.93
N ASP A 147 4.62 1.49 -22.96
CA ASP A 147 4.63 1.93 -24.36
C ASP A 147 3.23 2.24 -24.93
N ARG A 148 2.19 2.23 -24.08
CA ARG A 148 0.78 2.44 -24.46
C ARG A 148 0.38 3.91 -24.48
N ASP A 149 0.98 4.76 -23.65
CA ASP A 149 0.77 6.21 -23.62
C ASP A 149 2.11 6.95 -23.47
N ALA A 150 2.62 7.48 -24.60
CA ALA A 150 3.91 8.14 -24.66
C ALA A 150 3.96 9.46 -23.86
N ASP A 151 2.84 10.15 -23.69
CA ASP A 151 2.80 11.39 -22.91
C ASP A 151 2.85 11.08 -21.41
N LEU A 152 2.15 10.03 -20.98
CA LEU A 152 2.23 9.54 -19.61
C LEU A 152 3.65 9.05 -19.27
N ALA A 153 4.27 8.28 -20.17
CA ALA A 153 5.66 7.84 -20.01
C ALA A 153 6.62 9.02 -19.88
N ARG A 154 6.50 10.03 -20.76
CA ARG A 154 7.33 11.24 -20.73
C ARG A 154 7.11 12.05 -19.46
N HIS A 155 5.89 12.10 -18.94
CA HIS A 155 5.56 12.80 -17.70
C HIS A 155 6.20 12.14 -16.48
N PHE A 156 6.15 10.81 -16.38
CA PHE A 156 6.67 10.07 -15.23
C PHE A 156 8.18 9.81 -15.29
N ALA A 157 8.80 9.83 -16.47
CA ALA A 157 10.26 9.64 -16.61
C ALA A 157 11.12 10.55 -15.70
N PRO A 158 10.92 11.89 -15.65
CA PRO A 158 11.69 12.74 -14.74
C PRO A 158 11.37 12.49 -13.26
N ILE A 159 10.13 12.10 -12.93
CA ILE A 159 9.70 11.80 -11.55
C ILE A 159 10.38 10.51 -11.06
N ALA A 160 10.31 9.44 -11.87
CA ALA A 160 10.98 8.17 -11.59
C ALA A 160 12.49 8.38 -11.39
N LYS A 161 13.13 9.18 -12.26
CA LYS A 161 14.53 9.51 -12.12
C LYS A 161 14.82 10.27 -10.81
N ALA A 162 14.04 11.29 -10.48
CA ALA A 162 14.23 12.09 -9.27
C ALA A 162 14.07 11.24 -8.00
N LEU A 163 13.05 10.37 -7.95
CA LEU A 163 12.83 9.45 -6.83
C LEU A 163 13.99 8.44 -6.70
N ARG A 164 14.49 7.92 -7.82
CA ARG A 164 15.60 6.96 -7.85
C ARG A 164 16.91 7.61 -7.40
N ASP A 165 17.22 8.80 -7.90
CA ASP A 165 18.44 9.54 -7.54
C ASP A 165 18.44 9.94 -6.04
N ALA A 166 17.27 10.22 -5.47
CA ALA A 166 17.11 10.64 -4.09
C ALA A 166 16.84 9.50 -3.10
N SER A 167 16.86 8.23 -3.52
CA SER A 167 16.39 7.10 -2.70
C SER A 167 17.10 6.96 -1.36
N ASP A 168 18.42 7.14 -1.36
CA ASP A 168 19.24 6.99 -0.15
C ASP A 168 19.01 8.15 0.82
N THR A 169 18.80 9.36 0.30
CA THR A 169 18.43 10.52 1.13
C THR A 169 17.05 10.33 1.75
N ILE A 170 16.05 9.92 0.95
CA ILE A 170 14.67 9.77 1.42
C ILE A 170 14.56 8.68 2.49
N THR A 171 15.15 7.51 2.25
CA THR A 171 15.17 6.41 3.25
C THR A 171 16.00 6.78 4.49
N GLY A 172 17.08 7.55 4.31
CA GLY A 172 17.84 8.14 5.42
C GLY A 172 17.01 9.09 6.28
N ASP A 173 16.20 9.95 5.67
CA ASP A 173 15.29 10.88 6.37
C ASP A 173 14.26 10.11 7.22
N PHE A 174 13.70 9.02 6.71
CA PHE A 174 12.77 8.18 7.46
C PHE A 174 13.44 7.48 8.63
N ALA A 175 14.63 6.90 8.41
CA ALA A 175 15.37 6.24 9.48
C ALA A 175 15.79 7.23 10.60
N ALA A 176 16.17 8.46 10.23
CA ALA A 176 16.67 9.48 11.15
C ALA A 176 15.64 9.93 12.21
N VAL A 177 14.33 9.81 11.91
CA VAL A 177 13.27 10.23 12.85
C VAL A 177 12.79 9.11 13.77
N GLN A 178 13.17 7.85 13.51
CA GLN A 178 12.75 6.71 14.33
C GLN A 178 13.42 6.72 15.72
N GLY A 179 12.80 6.05 16.70
CA GLY A 179 13.33 5.86 18.05
C GLY A 179 12.99 6.97 19.04
N SER A 180 12.31 8.02 18.60
CA SER A 180 11.88 9.13 19.45
C SER A 180 10.37 9.16 19.57
N ALA A 181 9.85 9.54 20.74
CA ALA A 181 8.42 9.75 20.92
C ALA A 181 7.93 10.94 20.06
N VAL A 182 6.70 10.86 19.56
CA VAL A 182 6.06 11.90 18.75
C VAL A 182 4.70 12.29 19.33
N ASP A 183 4.33 13.55 19.14
CA ASP A 183 3.02 14.06 19.53
C ASP A 183 2.14 14.25 18.30
N LEU A 184 1.07 13.46 18.21
CA LEU A 184 0.07 13.57 17.13
C LEU A 184 -1.00 14.64 17.44
N GLY A 185 -1.02 15.24 18.63
CA GLY A 185 -2.03 16.21 19.05
C GLY A 185 -3.39 15.59 19.36
N GLY A 186 -3.48 14.27 19.51
CA GLY A 186 -4.70 13.53 19.80
C GLY A 186 -4.54 12.03 19.51
N TYR A 187 -5.62 11.27 19.66
CA TYR A 187 -5.67 9.84 19.30
C TYR A 187 -6.80 9.57 18.31
N TYR A 188 -8.07 9.77 18.72
CA TYR A 188 -9.22 9.63 17.82
C TYR A 188 -9.36 10.80 16.83
N HIS A 189 -8.87 11.98 17.22
CA HIS A 189 -8.87 13.18 16.41
C HIS A 189 -7.54 13.90 16.62
N THR A 190 -6.56 13.57 15.78
CA THR A 190 -5.20 14.13 15.83
C THR A 190 -5.16 15.54 15.26
N ASP A 191 -4.11 16.29 15.57
CA ASP A 191 -3.83 17.55 14.89
C ASP A 191 -3.31 17.24 13.47
N PRO A 192 -3.95 17.77 12.40
CA PRO A 192 -3.56 17.45 11.02
C PRO A 192 -2.13 17.87 10.68
N LYS A 193 -1.65 19.00 11.23
CA LYS A 193 -0.29 19.49 10.93
C LYS A 193 0.75 18.64 11.63
N LYS A 194 0.53 18.26 12.89
CA LYS A 194 1.42 17.36 13.64
C LYS A 194 1.48 15.98 12.98
N THR A 195 0.32 15.44 12.60
CA THR A 195 0.24 14.14 11.90
C THR A 195 1.00 14.20 10.58
N ALA A 196 0.77 15.24 9.76
CA ALA A 196 1.48 15.42 8.50
C ALA A 196 3.00 15.53 8.68
N SER A 197 3.48 16.27 9.69
CA SER A 197 4.93 16.36 9.95
C SER A 197 5.55 15.04 10.38
N VAL A 198 4.83 14.20 11.13
CA VAL A 198 5.31 12.87 11.54
C VAL A 198 5.29 11.89 10.37
N MET A 199 4.24 11.94 9.54
CA MET A 199 4.05 10.99 8.43
C MET A 199 4.83 11.36 7.17
N ARG A 200 5.23 12.62 6.99
CA ARG A 200 5.96 13.11 5.81
C ARG A 200 7.26 13.83 6.19
N PRO A 201 8.19 13.18 6.92
CA PRO A 201 9.38 13.85 7.45
C PRO A 201 10.45 14.16 6.39
N SER A 202 10.45 13.46 5.24
CA SER A 202 11.44 13.68 4.17
C SER A 202 11.07 14.90 3.31
N ALA A 203 11.83 15.98 3.49
CA ALA A 203 11.72 17.16 2.63
C ALA A 203 12.11 16.83 1.17
N ALA A 204 13.07 15.91 0.98
CA ALA A 204 13.48 15.45 -0.35
C ALA A 204 12.32 14.79 -1.10
N LEU A 205 11.60 13.86 -0.45
CA LEU A 205 10.42 13.25 -1.06
C LEU A 205 9.32 14.28 -1.31
N ASN A 206 9.02 15.11 -0.32
CA ASN A 206 7.99 16.15 -0.45
C ASN A 206 8.29 17.14 -1.58
N GLY A 207 9.56 17.42 -1.89
CA GLY A 207 9.93 18.27 -3.02
C GLY A 207 9.69 17.64 -4.41
N ILE A 208 9.51 16.31 -4.49
CA ILE A 208 9.29 15.59 -5.74
C ILE A 208 7.78 15.36 -6.00
N ILE A 209 7.02 14.99 -4.96
CA ILE A 209 5.61 14.57 -5.10
C ILE A 209 4.60 15.47 -4.36
N GLY A 210 5.07 16.44 -3.57
CA GLY A 210 4.26 17.20 -2.60
C GLY A 210 3.81 18.58 -3.04
#